data_AF-A0A0N8QMM4-F1
#
_entry.id   AF-A0A0N8QMM4-F1
#
_cell.length_a   1.000
_cell.length_b   1.000
_cell.length_c   1.000
_cell.angle_alpha   90.00
_cell.angle_beta   90.00
_cell.angle_gamma   90.00
#
_symmetry.space_group_name_H-M   'P 1'
#
loop_
_entity.id
_entity.type
_entity.pdbx_description
1 polymer ?
#
loop_
_entity_poly.entity_id
_entity_poly.type
_entity_poly.pdbx_seq_one_letter_code
_entity_poly.pdbx_strand_id
1 'polypeptide(L)'
;MPHSNISTTPRQDLTERVLRAKTAKNLTWAGLAEGTGLSVVYVTAALLGQHPLPQAVAEVVAERLGLDRDAVVELQTIPLRGNVEDVSSDPTIYRFHEMVQVYGTTLKALVHEQFGDGIISAINFKLDIRKVEDPEGGERAVITLDGKFLPYKPF
;
A
#
# COMPACT_ATOMS: atom_id res chain seq x y z
N MET A 1 21.46 -10.03 1.53
CA MET A 1 21.61 -9.02 0.46
C MET A 1 20.21 -8.67 -0.06
N PRO A 2 19.92 -7.44 -0.47
CA PRO A 2 18.62 -7.12 -1.06
C PRO A 2 18.48 -7.81 -2.43
N HIS A 3 17.30 -8.38 -2.69
CA HIS A 3 16.92 -8.97 -3.98
C HIS A 3 15.73 -8.19 -4.55
N SER A 4 15.58 -8.17 -5.88
CA SER A 4 14.50 -7.42 -6.55
C SER A 4 13.88 -8.20 -7.70
N ASN A 5 12.58 -8.02 -7.92
CA ASN A 5 11.89 -8.47 -9.13
C ASN A 5 11.97 -7.38 -10.20
N ILE A 6 12.10 -7.79 -11.46
CA ILE A 6 12.05 -6.90 -12.64
C ILE A 6 10.74 -7.06 -13.44
N SER A 7 9.85 -7.93 -12.99
CA SER A 7 8.48 -8.12 -13.50
C SER A 7 7.52 -8.26 -12.33
N THR A 8 6.23 -8.02 -12.57
CA THR A 8 5.18 -8.12 -11.53
C THR A 8 4.75 -9.56 -11.26
N THR A 9 4.91 -10.45 -12.25
CA THR A 9 4.39 -11.83 -12.24
C THR A 9 4.68 -12.61 -10.96
N PRO A 10 5.94 -12.67 -10.45
CA PRO A 10 6.22 -13.49 -9.26
C PRO A 10 5.41 -13.03 -8.04
N ARG A 11 5.28 -11.71 -7.86
CA ARG A 11 4.53 -11.16 -6.73
C ARG A 11 3.03 -11.29 -6.92
N GLN A 12 2.53 -11.22 -8.16
CA GLN A 12 1.12 -11.47 -8.47
C GLN A 12 0.73 -12.92 -8.13
N ASP A 13 1.56 -13.90 -8.53
CA ASP A 13 1.33 -15.32 -8.22
C ASP A 13 1.29 -15.58 -6.71
N LEU A 14 2.23 -14.97 -5.97
CA LEU A 14 2.22 -15.03 -4.51
C LEU A 14 0.99 -14.35 -3.90
N THR A 15 0.58 -13.18 -4.41
CA THR A 15 -0.61 -12.47 -3.95
C THR A 15 -1.86 -13.34 -4.10
N GLU A 16 -2.01 -14.06 -5.21
CA GLU A 16 -3.12 -15.01 -5.39
C GLU A 16 -3.11 -16.13 -4.33
N ARG A 17 -1.94 -16.69 -4.03
CA ARG A 17 -1.78 -17.68 -2.94
C ARG A 17 -2.16 -17.08 -1.59
N VAL A 18 -1.72 -15.85 -1.29
CA VAL A 18 -2.04 -15.13 -0.05
C VAL A 18 -3.55 -14.90 0.07
N LEU A 19 -4.22 -14.42 -0.97
CA LEU A 19 -5.65 -14.13 -0.96
C LEU A 19 -6.49 -15.41 -0.73
N ARG A 20 -6.11 -16.51 -1.39
CA ARG A 20 -6.73 -17.83 -1.20
C ARG A 20 -6.54 -18.32 0.24
N ALA A 21 -5.32 -18.28 0.77
CA ALA A 21 -5.01 -18.71 2.13
C ALA A 21 -5.74 -17.87 3.18
N LYS A 22 -5.73 -16.53 3.01
CA LYS A 22 -6.44 -15.59 3.90
C LYS A 22 -7.94 -15.90 3.93
N THR A 23 -8.55 -16.16 2.78
CA THR A 23 -9.98 -16.49 2.67
C THR A 23 -10.29 -17.84 3.30
N ALA A 24 -9.51 -18.88 2.97
CA ALA A 24 -9.70 -20.23 3.51
C ALA A 24 -9.59 -20.29 5.04
N LYS A 25 -8.74 -19.46 5.63
CA LYS A 25 -8.55 -19.36 7.08
C LYS A 25 -9.41 -18.28 7.76
N ASN A 26 -10.27 -17.59 7.01
CA ASN A 26 -11.09 -16.48 7.48
C ASN A 26 -10.30 -15.40 8.26
N LEU A 27 -9.11 -15.06 7.75
CA LEU A 27 -8.22 -14.08 8.36
C LEU A 27 -8.55 -12.65 7.92
N THR A 28 -8.33 -11.68 8.81
CA THR A 28 -8.40 -10.25 8.49
C THR A 28 -7.01 -9.69 8.18
N TRP A 29 -6.95 -8.58 7.43
CA TRP A 29 -5.69 -7.87 7.20
C TRP A 29 -5.07 -7.36 8.51
N ALA A 30 -5.90 -6.89 9.44
CA ALA A 30 -5.46 -6.47 10.77
C ALA A 30 -4.82 -7.62 11.55
N GLY A 31 -5.44 -8.82 11.55
CA GLY A 31 -4.88 -10.01 12.19
C GLY A 31 -3.57 -10.48 11.54
N LEU A 32 -3.39 -10.27 10.23
CA LEU A 32 -2.11 -10.55 9.57
C LEU A 32 -1.01 -9.56 10.00
N ALA A 33 -1.34 -8.30 10.27
CA ALA A 33 -0.39 -7.29 10.72
C ALA A 33 -0.12 -7.29 12.22
N GLU A 34 -0.99 -7.91 13.03
CA GLU A 34 -0.91 -7.93 14.49
C GLU A 34 0.46 -8.44 14.99
N GLY A 35 1.08 -7.75 15.95
CA GLY A 35 2.35 -8.16 16.54
C GLY A 35 3.59 -8.03 15.62
N THR A 36 3.44 -7.55 14.38
CA THR A 36 4.57 -7.38 13.45
C THR A 36 5.34 -6.07 13.67
N GLY A 37 4.75 -5.10 14.39
CA GLY A 37 5.29 -3.75 14.53
C GLY A 37 5.11 -2.85 13.30
N LEU A 38 4.48 -3.35 12.23
CA LEU A 38 4.17 -2.61 11.01
C LEU A 38 2.68 -2.26 10.93
N SER A 39 2.34 -1.20 10.18
CA SER A 39 0.94 -0.82 9.99
C SER A 39 0.19 -1.83 9.12
N VAL A 40 -1.13 -1.92 9.33
CA VAL A 40 -2.02 -2.77 8.51
C VAL A 40 -1.88 -2.44 7.03
N VAL A 41 -1.80 -1.15 6.69
CA VAL A 41 -1.63 -0.68 5.31
C VAL A 41 -0.32 -1.19 4.70
N TYR A 42 0.80 -1.10 5.43
CA TYR A 42 2.10 -1.56 4.92
C TYR A 42 2.13 -3.07 4.72
N VAL A 43 1.67 -3.84 5.73
CA VAL A 43 1.65 -5.31 5.63
C VAL A 43 0.71 -5.75 4.50
N THR A 44 -0.46 -5.13 4.38
CA THR A 44 -1.41 -5.43 3.29
C THR A 44 -0.79 -5.12 1.93
N ALA A 45 -0.22 -3.93 1.74
CA ALA A 45 0.43 -3.56 0.49
C ALA A 45 1.64 -4.47 0.17
N ALA A 46 2.37 -4.92 1.20
CA ALA A 46 3.41 -5.91 1.02
C ALA A 46 2.85 -7.25 0.54
N LEU A 47 1.79 -7.78 1.17
CA LEU A 47 1.11 -9.01 0.76
C LEU A 47 0.47 -8.93 -0.64
N LEU A 48 0.09 -7.72 -1.07
CA LEU A 48 -0.42 -7.41 -2.41
C LEU A 48 0.67 -7.00 -3.43
N GLY A 49 1.94 -7.32 -3.14
CA GLY A 49 3.02 -7.18 -4.13
C GLY A 49 3.67 -5.80 -4.23
N GLN A 50 3.33 -4.84 -3.37
CA GLN A 50 3.78 -3.44 -3.52
C GLN A 50 4.92 -3.05 -2.57
N HIS A 51 5.15 -3.83 -1.52
CA HIS A 51 6.28 -3.67 -0.61
C HIS A 51 6.98 -5.00 -0.32
N PRO A 52 8.29 -4.95 0.01
CA PRO A 52 8.96 -6.06 0.68
C PRO A 52 8.64 -6.06 2.19
N LEU A 53 8.76 -7.22 2.84
CA LEU A 53 8.73 -7.37 4.29
C LEU A 53 10.14 -7.66 4.84
N PRO A 54 10.48 -7.19 6.05
CA PRO A 54 11.61 -7.72 6.80
C PRO A 54 11.44 -9.22 7.05
N GLN A 55 12.54 -9.99 7.11
CA GLN A 55 12.50 -11.44 7.28
C GLN A 55 11.61 -11.90 8.44
N ALA A 56 11.80 -11.34 9.63
CA ALA A 56 11.02 -11.72 10.82
C ALA A 56 9.51 -11.49 10.62
N VAL A 57 9.12 -10.46 9.87
CA VAL A 57 7.71 -10.19 9.58
C VAL A 57 7.19 -11.15 8.50
N ALA A 58 8.00 -11.42 7.47
CA ALA A 58 7.67 -12.37 6.40
C ALA A 58 7.40 -13.78 6.97
N GLU A 59 8.22 -14.23 7.92
CA GLU A 59 8.07 -15.51 8.62
C GLU A 59 6.73 -15.56 9.38
N VAL A 60 6.42 -14.53 10.18
CA VAL A 60 5.17 -14.45 10.96
C VAL A 60 3.94 -14.49 10.06
N VAL A 61 3.92 -13.71 8.97
CA VAL A 61 2.74 -13.68 8.08
C VAL A 61 2.61 -14.96 7.26
N ALA A 62 3.72 -15.56 6.83
CA ALA A 62 3.72 -16.82 6.10
C ALA A 62 3.20 -17.96 6.99
N GLU A 63 3.62 -18.04 8.25
CA GLU A 63 3.12 -19.02 9.22
C GLU A 63 1.60 -18.91 9.40
N ARG A 64 1.09 -17.69 9.64
CA ARG A 64 -0.35 -17.42 9.77
C ARG A 64 -1.12 -17.88 8.53
N LEU A 65 -0.59 -17.58 7.34
CA LEU A 65 -1.18 -17.97 6.06
C LEU A 65 -0.96 -19.46 5.73
N GLY A 66 -0.05 -20.15 6.42
CA GLY A 66 0.34 -21.53 6.09
C GLY A 66 1.10 -21.62 4.76
N LEU A 67 1.89 -20.60 4.44
CA LEU A 67 2.74 -20.56 3.25
C LEU A 67 4.12 -21.16 3.56
N ASP A 68 4.78 -21.66 2.52
CA ASP A 68 6.08 -22.30 2.59
C ASP A 68 7.24 -21.29 2.71
N ARG A 69 8.44 -21.83 2.85
CA ARG A 69 9.67 -21.04 2.95
C ARG A 69 9.94 -20.20 1.69
N ASP A 70 9.50 -20.67 0.52
CA ASP A 70 9.68 -19.93 -0.73
C ASP A 70 8.88 -18.63 -0.70
N ALA A 71 7.64 -18.67 -0.19
CA ALA A 71 6.86 -17.45 0.05
C ALA A 71 7.55 -16.46 1.00
N VAL A 72 8.23 -16.94 2.04
CA VAL A 72 8.99 -16.07 2.97
C VAL A 72 10.10 -15.32 2.23
N VAL A 73 10.80 -15.99 1.31
CA VAL A 73 11.85 -15.37 0.48
C VAL A 73 11.26 -14.37 -0.50
N GLU A 74 10.16 -14.73 -1.17
CA GLU A 74 9.49 -13.85 -2.13
C GLU A 74 8.91 -12.59 -1.46
N LEU A 75 8.36 -12.70 -0.24
CA LEU A 75 7.86 -11.56 0.53
C LEU A 75 8.96 -10.55 0.88
N GLN A 76 10.22 -10.97 0.98
CA GLN A 76 11.37 -10.10 1.25
C GLN A 76 11.90 -9.41 -0.01
N THR A 77 11.52 -9.89 -1.20
CA THR A 77 12.04 -9.39 -2.46
C THR A 77 11.42 -8.03 -2.79
N ILE A 78 12.26 -7.04 -3.12
CA ILE A 78 11.83 -5.70 -3.52
C ILE A 78 11.03 -5.84 -4.82
N PRO A 79 9.72 -5.52 -4.83
CA PRO A 79 8.89 -5.78 -5.99
C PRO A 79 9.13 -4.75 -7.10
N LEU A 80 8.87 -5.15 -8.34
CA LEU A 80 8.43 -4.18 -9.34
C LEU A 80 7.06 -3.68 -8.91
N ARG A 81 6.99 -2.41 -8.51
CA ARG A 81 5.74 -1.79 -8.02
C ARG A 81 4.85 -1.36 -9.17
N GLY A 82 3.56 -1.27 -8.86
CA GLY A 82 2.52 -0.88 -9.81
C GLY A 82 1.85 -2.12 -10.40
N ASN A 83 0.52 -2.06 -10.47
CA ASN A 83 -0.25 -3.03 -11.22
C ASN A 83 -0.34 -2.51 -12.65
N VAL A 84 0.39 -3.16 -13.56
CA VAL A 84 0.50 -2.74 -14.98
C VAL A 84 -0.80 -3.03 -15.75
N GLU A 85 -1.74 -3.80 -15.17
CA GLU A 85 -3.01 -4.14 -15.80
C GLU A 85 -4.22 -3.52 -15.08
N ASP A 86 -5.16 -3.10 -15.92
CA ASP A 86 -6.42 -2.34 -15.78
C ASP A 86 -7.27 -2.49 -14.50
N VAL A 87 -6.69 -2.21 -13.32
CA VAL A 87 -7.48 -1.99 -12.09
C VAL A 87 -8.21 -0.64 -12.10
N SER A 88 -7.92 0.22 -13.09
CA SER A 88 -8.53 1.54 -13.20
C SER A 88 -10.03 1.47 -13.49
N SER A 89 -10.53 0.33 -13.99
CA SER A 89 -11.97 0.11 -14.19
C SER A 89 -12.73 -0.27 -12.91
N ASP A 90 -12.04 -0.74 -11.85
CA ASP A 90 -12.70 -1.09 -10.59
C ASP A 90 -13.30 0.17 -9.92
N PRO A 91 -14.60 0.19 -9.59
CA PRO A 91 -15.22 1.38 -9.04
C PRO A 91 -14.60 1.89 -7.74
N THR A 92 -14.08 1.00 -6.87
CA THR A 92 -13.46 1.39 -5.60
C THR A 92 -12.14 2.10 -5.84
N ILE A 93 -11.32 1.57 -6.75
CA ILE A 93 -10.02 2.15 -7.13
C ILE A 93 -10.22 3.43 -7.95
N TYR A 94 -11.18 3.44 -8.89
CA TYR A 94 -11.43 4.58 -9.77
C TYR A 94 -11.77 5.87 -9.03
N ARG A 95 -12.46 5.80 -7.88
CA ARG A 95 -12.76 7.02 -7.09
C ARG A 95 -11.50 7.75 -6.63
N PHE A 96 -10.39 7.06 -6.37
CA PHE A 96 -9.12 7.72 -6.07
C PHE A 96 -8.53 8.44 -7.29
N HIS A 97 -8.67 7.86 -8.48
CA HIS A 97 -8.29 8.53 -9.72
C HIS A 97 -9.17 9.78 -9.97
N GLU A 98 -10.47 9.67 -9.74
CA GLU A 98 -11.41 10.79 -9.87
C GLU A 98 -11.10 11.92 -8.87
N MET A 99 -10.76 11.60 -7.62
CA MET A 99 -10.29 12.60 -6.64
C MET A 99 -9.07 13.36 -7.16
N VAL A 100 -8.10 12.67 -7.78
CA VAL A 100 -6.94 13.32 -8.38
C VAL A 100 -7.32 14.14 -9.62
N GLN A 101 -8.24 13.67 -10.45
CA GLN A 101 -8.72 14.43 -11.62
C GLN A 101 -9.45 15.72 -11.22
N VAL A 102 -10.26 15.67 -10.15
CA VAL A 102 -11.02 16.84 -9.65
C VAL A 102 -10.12 17.81 -8.88
N TYR A 103 -9.28 17.31 -7.97
CA TYR A 103 -8.53 18.15 -7.02
C TYR A 103 -7.05 18.29 -7.34
N GLY A 104 -6.51 17.63 -8.37
CA GLY A 104 -5.07 17.59 -8.64
C GLY A 104 -4.44 18.97 -8.84
N THR A 105 -5.10 19.86 -9.58
CA THR A 105 -4.65 21.24 -9.77
C THR A 105 -4.77 22.07 -8.49
N THR A 106 -5.83 21.88 -7.70
CA THR A 106 -6.02 22.50 -6.39
C THR A 106 -4.93 22.07 -5.40
N LEU A 107 -4.65 20.77 -5.30
CA LEU A 107 -3.58 20.22 -4.46
C LEU A 107 -2.22 20.80 -4.85
N LYS A 108 -1.92 20.87 -6.15
CA LYS A 108 -0.68 21.50 -6.65
C LYS A 108 -0.57 22.96 -6.19
N ALA A 109 -1.63 23.76 -6.39
CA ALA A 109 -1.63 25.17 -6.02
C ALA A 109 -1.44 25.36 -4.51
N LEU A 110 -2.18 24.62 -3.68
CA LEU A 110 -2.09 24.70 -2.22
C LEU A 110 -0.72 24.24 -1.69
N VAL A 111 -0.12 23.18 -2.27
CA VAL A 111 1.24 22.77 -1.91
C VAL A 111 2.23 23.88 -2.21
N HIS A 112 2.15 24.50 -3.38
CA HIS A 112 3.06 25.57 -3.77
C HIS A 112 2.88 26.83 -2.91
N GLU A 113 1.65 27.15 -2.52
CA GLU A 113 1.36 28.29 -1.63
C GLU A 113 1.88 28.06 -0.20
N GLN A 114 1.69 26.86 0.34
CA GLN A 114 2.03 26.57 1.74
C GLN A 114 3.49 26.17 1.96
N PHE A 115 4.12 25.50 0.98
CA PHE A 115 5.45 24.91 1.13
C PHE A 115 6.49 25.48 0.14
N GLY A 116 6.06 26.05 -0.98
CA GLY A 116 6.92 26.54 -2.06
C GLY A 116 7.07 25.56 -3.22
N ASP A 117 7.98 25.87 -4.15
CA ASP A 117 8.22 25.05 -5.33
C ASP A 117 8.88 23.70 -4.97
N GLY A 118 8.22 22.61 -5.33
CA GLY A 118 8.61 21.26 -4.93
C GLY A 118 7.49 20.23 -5.05
N ILE A 119 7.63 19.12 -4.32
CA ILE A 119 6.64 18.04 -4.30
C ILE A 119 6.39 17.50 -2.88
N ILE A 120 5.24 16.87 -2.68
CA ILE A 120 4.98 15.98 -1.54
C ILE A 120 5.42 14.57 -1.93
N SER A 121 6.37 13.99 -1.20
CA SER A 121 6.98 12.71 -1.52
C SER A 121 5.99 11.55 -1.40
N ALA A 122 6.02 10.61 -2.35
CA ALA A 122 5.37 9.30 -2.27
C ALA A 122 6.33 8.17 -1.81
N ILE A 123 7.55 8.51 -1.40
CA ILE A 123 8.57 7.56 -0.91
C ILE A 123 8.80 7.74 0.59
N ASN A 124 9.11 8.96 1.03
CA ASN A 124 9.04 9.31 2.45
C ASN A 124 7.59 9.67 2.77
N PHE A 125 6.78 8.63 2.87
CA PHE A 125 5.33 8.68 2.81
C PHE A 125 4.73 7.58 3.67
N LYS A 126 3.57 7.88 4.26
CA LYS A 126 2.68 6.88 4.86
C LYS A 126 1.23 7.22 4.53
N LEU A 127 0.42 6.16 4.46
CA LEU A 127 -1.02 6.23 4.29
C LEU A 127 -1.71 5.52 5.45
N ASP A 128 -2.83 6.08 5.90
CA ASP A 128 -3.74 5.43 6.83
C ASP A 128 -5.18 5.53 6.33
N ILE A 129 -6.02 4.59 6.75
CA ILE A 129 -7.45 4.58 6.49
C ILE A 129 -8.20 4.23 7.76
N ARG A 130 -9.16 5.08 8.11
CA ARG A 130 -10.03 4.87 9.27
C ARG A 130 -11.49 5.06 8.89
N LYS A 131 -12.33 4.21 9.45
CA LYS A 131 -13.78 4.32 9.38
C LYS A 131 -14.27 5.22 10.51
N VAL A 132 -15.17 6.15 10.21
CA VAL A 132 -15.80 7.04 11.18
C VAL A 132 -17.31 7.10 10.91
N GLU A 133 -18.09 7.46 11.93
CA GLU A 133 -19.54 7.67 11.77
C GLU A 133 -19.82 8.93 10.95
N ASP A 134 -20.84 8.89 10.11
CA ASP A 134 -21.32 10.08 9.39
C ASP A 134 -22.42 10.78 10.23
N PRO A 135 -22.26 12.08 10.56
CA PRO A 135 -23.29 12.84 11.26
C PRO A 135 -24.66 12.87 10.56
N GLU A 136 -24.70 12.69 9.24
CA GLU A 136 -25.93 12.64 8.44
C GLU A 136 -26.52 11.21 8.32
N GLY A 137 -25.89 10.23 8.97
CA GLY A 137 -26.25 8.82 8.93
C GLY A 137 -25.37 8.03 7.97
N GLY A 138 -24.93 6.84 8.41
CA GLY A 138 -24.00 5.99 7.67
C GLY A 138 -22.56 6.14 8.15
N GLU A 139 -21.60 5.89 7.25
CA GLU A 139 -20.18 5.73 7.59
C GLU A 139 -19.31 6.45 6.57
N ARG A 140 -18.21 7.03 7.04
CA ARG A 140 -17.20 7.68 6.19
C ARG A 140 -15.86 6.96 6.31
N ALA A 141 -15.09 6.98 5.22
CA ALA A 141 -13.68 6.67 5.25
C ALA A 141 -12.88 7.98 5.31
N VAL A 142 -12.03 8.13 6.32
CA VAL A 142 -11.00 9.17 6.36
C VAL A 142 -9.70 8.52 5.93
N ILE A 143 -9.14 9.04 4.84
CA ILE A 143 -7.87 8.58 4.29
C ILE A 143 -6.85 9.71 4.46
N THR A 144 -5.73 9.40 5.10
CA THR A 144 -4.67 10.36 5.37
C THR A 144 -3.47 10.06 4.49
N LEU A 145 -3.05 11.06 3.71
CA LEU A 145 -1.84 11.04 2.89
C LEU A 145 -0.81 11.93 3.59
N ASP A 146 0.24 11.35 4.16
CA ASP A 146 1.27 12.07 4.91
C ASP A 146 2.62 11.85 4.23
N GLY A 147 3.10 12.87 3.51
CA GLY A 147 4.32 12.83 2.71
C GLY A 147 5.24 14.00 3.03
N LYS A 148 6.55 13.73 3.01
CA LYS A 148 7.57 14.77 3.22
C LYS A 148 7.64 15.74 2.04
N PHE A 149 7.61 17.05 2.30
CA PHE A 149 7.89 18.06 1.28
C PHE A 149 9.37 18.05 0.85
N LEU A 150 9.61 18.11 -0.45
CA LEU A 150 10.93 18.13 -1.09
C LEU A 150 11.02 19.35 -2.02
N PRO A 151 11.78 20.40 -1.66
CA PRO A 151 11.86 21.63 -2.46
C PRO A 151 12.76 21.46 -3.69
N TYR A 152 12.40 22.11 -4.79
CA TYR A 152 13.35 22.40 -5.85
C TYR A 152 14.34 23.47 -5.39
N LYS A 153 15.60 23.34 -5.82
CA LYS A 153 16.63 24.34 -5.56
C LYS A 153 17.13 24.90 -6.89
N PRO A 154 17.19 26.23 -7.05
CA PRO A 154 17.96 26.82 -8.15
C PRO A 154 19.39 26.31 -8.08
N PHE A 155 19.94 25.91 -9.22
CA PHE A 155 21.31 25.45 -9.37
C PHE A 155 22.01 26.27 -10.45
#